data_AF-A0A963UA38-F1
#
_entry.id   AF-A0A963UA38-F1
#
_cell.length_a   1.000
_cell.length_b   1.000
_cell.length_c   1.000
_cell.angle_alpha   90.00
_cell.angle_beta   90.00
_cell.angle_gamma   90.00
#
_symmetry.space_group_name_H-M   'P 1'
#
loop_
_entity.id
_entity.type
_entity.pdbx_description
1 polymer ?
#
loop_
_entity_poly.entity_id
_entity_poly.type
_entity_poly.pdbx_seq_one_letter_code
_entity_poly.pdbx_strand_id
1 'polypeptide(L)' 'MNFLSQITFDDVAASLLACLILRELMILALPDRIAGPGGWLVDTGEEEV' A
#
# COMPACT_ATOMS: atom_id res chain seq x y z
N MET A 1 -19.98 20.57 -15.45
CA MET A 1 -18.65 20.95 -14.93
C MET A 1 -17.80 19.69 -14.98
N ASN A 2 -16.65 19.72 -15.67
CA ASN A 2 -15.86 18.52 -15.95
C ASN A 2 -15.02 18.16 -14.71
N PHE A 3 -15.22 16.98 -14.12
CA PHE A 3 -14.63 16.53 -12.86
C PHE A 3 -13.09 16.65 -12.85
N LEU A 4 -12.46 16.31 -13.97
CA LEU A 4 -11.01 16.34 -14.11
C LEU A 4 -10.41 17.76 -14.04
N SER A 5 -11.21 18.79 -14.31
CA SER A 5 -10.76 20.20 -14.22
C SER A 5 -10.68 20.72 -12.79
N GLN A 6 -11.16 19.96 -11.81
CA GLN A 6 -11.09 20.31 -10.38
C GLN A 6 -9.86 19.74 -9.69
N ILE A 7 -9.18 18.77 -10.32
CA ILE A 7 -7.98 18.14 -9.79
C ILE A 7 -6.78 19.01 -10.17
N THR A 8 -6.06 19.50 -9.18
CA THR A 8 -4.83 20.27 -9.37
C THR A 8 -3.63 19.34 -9.46
N PHE A 9 -2.49 19.86 -9.95
CA PHE A 9 -1.24 19.12 -9.93
C PHE A 9 -0.83 18.73 -8.51
N ASP A 10 -1.03 19.62 -7.55
CA ASP A 10 -0.68 19.39 -6.15
C ASP A 10 -1.53 18.27 -5.53
N ASP A 11 -2.80 18.13 -5.93
CA ASP A 11 -3.65 17.01 -5.50
C ASP A 11 -3.08 15.67 -5.96
N VAL A 12 -2.57 15.61 -7.19
CA VAL A 12 -1.93 14.41 -7.74
C VAL A 12 -0.62 14.13 -7.01
N ALA A 13 0.22 15.14 -6.82
CA ALA A 13 1.48 15.01 -6.09
C ALA A 13 1.27 14.56 -4.64
N ALA A 14 0.29 15.13 -3.95
CA ALA A 14 -0.09 14.74 -2.60
C ALA A 14 -0.61 13.31 -2.54
N SER A 15 -1.40 12.87 -3.52
CA SER A 15 -1.90 11.48 -3.59
C SER A 15 -0.76 10.48 -3.77
N LEU A 16 0.23 10.80 -4.62
CA LEU A 16 1.42 9.98 -4.80
C LEU A 16 2.23 9.90 -3.50
N LEU A 17 2.45 11.03 -2.83
CA LEU A 17 3.15 11.09 -1.55
C LEU A 17 2.42 10.24 -0.49
N ALA A 18 1.09 10.35 -0.42
CA ALA A 18 0.27 9.57 0.50
C ALA A 18 0.40 8.07 0.23
N CYS A 19 0.40 7.63 -1.04
CA CYS A 19 0.65 6.24 -1.41
C CYS A 19 2.02 5.75 -0.93
N LEU A 20 3.07 6.55 -1.10
CA LEU A 20 4.43 6.20 -0.66
C LEU A 20 4.50 6.06 0.87
N ILE A 21 3.88 6.98 1.60
CA ILE A 21 3.81 6.94 3.07
C ILE A 21 3.05 5.70 3.54
N LEU A 22 1.88 5.41 2.95
CA LEU A 22 1.09 4.23 3.30
C LEU A 22 1.86 2.94 3.04
N ARG A 23 2.58 2.84 1.91
CA ARG A 23 3.45 1.70 1.61
C ARG A 23 4.50 1.51 2.71
N GLU A 24 5.19 2.57 3.11
CA GLU A 24 6.24 2.49 4.12
C GLU A 24 5.67 2.10 5.49
N LEU A 25 4.51 2.66 5.85
CA LEU A 25 3.79 2.29 7.07
C LEU A 25 3.37 0.82 7.05
N MET A 26 2.91 0.28 5.91
CA MET A 26 2.59 -1.14 5.79
C MET A 26 3.83 -2.01 5.97
N ILE A 27 5.00 -1.61 5.46
CA ILE A 27 6.23 -2.38 5.66
C ILE A 27 6.65 -2.36 7.14
N LEU A 28 6.58 -1.22 7.80
CA LEU A 28 7.07 -1.07 9.18
C LEU A 28 6.10 -1.57 10.24
N ALA A 29 4.80 -1.34 10.05
CA ALA A 29 3.78 -1.51 11.08
C ALA A 29 2.87 -2.72 10.87
N LEU A 30 2.94 -3.38 9.71
CA LEU A 30 2.11 -4.56 9.48
C LEU A 30 2.66 -5.74 10.30
N PRO A 31 1.83 -6.35 11.17
CA PRO A 31 2.30 -7.43 12.02
C PRO A 31 2.53 -8.72 11.22
N ASP A 32 3.56 -9.48 11.58
CA ASP A 32 3.92 -10.76 10.93
C ASP A 32 2.79 -11.80 10.91
N ARG A 33 1.93 -11.82 11.95
CA ARG A 33 0.73 -12.69 11.96
C ARG A 33 -0.27 -12.37 10.85
N ILE A 34 -0.28 -11.10 10.41
CA ILE A 34 -1.03 -10.67 9.26
C ILE A 34 -0.19 -10.91 8.03
N ALA A 35 1.15 -10.82 8.08
CA ALA A 35 2.05 -10.87 6.92
C ALA A 35 2.63 -12.25 6.52
N GLY A 36 2.25 -13.35 7.20
CA GLY A 36 2.86 -14.68 7.00
C GLY A 36 1.87 -15.81 6.64
N PRO A 37 2.38 -17.02 6.32
CA PRO A 37 1.57 -18.15 5.88
C PRO A 37 0.70 -18.67 7.03
N GLY A 38 -0.61 -18.84 6.76
CA GLY A 38 -1.64 -19.07 7.78
C GLY A 38 -2.43 -17.82 8.18
N GLY A 39 -2.21 -16.68 7.51
CA GLY A 39 -2.92 -15.44 7.81
C GLY A 39 -2.71 -14.23 6.89
N TRP A 40 -2.05 -14.33 5.71
CA TRP A 40 -1.89 -13.19 4.77
C TRP A 40 -2.29 -13.36 3.30
N LEU A 41 -2.46 -12.17 2.69
CA LEU A 41 -2.62 -11.75 1.29
C LEU A 41 -1.46 -12.12 0.35
N VAL A 42 -0.27 -12.40 0.87
CA VAL A 42 0.91 -12.87 0.10
C VAL A 42 1.47 -14.08 0.82
N ASP A 43 1.60 -15.20 0.10
CA ASP A 43 2.18 -16.42 0.64
C ASP A 43 3.70 -16.29 0.69
N THR A 44 4.26 -16.32 1.90
CA THR A 44 5.69 -16.32 2.15
C THR A 44 6.15 -17.64 2.77
N GLY A 45 5.32 -18.69 2.69
CA GLY A 45 5.75 -20.04 3.02
C GLY A 45 6.88 -20.45 2.09
N GLU A 46 7.93 -21.06 2.65
CA GLU A 46 8.89 -21.79 1.83
C GLU A 46 8.09 -22.85 1.07
N GLU A 47 8.13 -22.82 -0.28
CA GLU A 47 7.58 -23.92 -1.08
C GLU A 47 8.27 -25.19 -0.59
N GLU A 48 7.53 -26.06 0.11
CA GLU A 48 8.03 -27.37 0.51
C GLU A 48 8.39 -28.13 -0.78
N VAL A 49 9.69 -28.42 -0.90
CA VAL A 49 10.39 -29.08 -2.02
C VAL A 49 9.72 -30.32 -2.60
#